data_AF-A0A952FB77-F1
#
_entry.id   AF-A0A952FB77-F1
#
_cell.length_a   1.000
_cell.length_b   1.000
_cell.length_c   1.000
_cell.angle_alpha   90.00
_cell.angle_beta   90.00
_cell.angle_gamma   90.00
#
_symmetry.space_group_name_H-M   'P 1'
#
loop_
_entity.id
_entity.type
_entity.pdbx_description
1 polymer ?
#
loop_
_entity_poly.entity_id
_entity_poly.type
_entity_poly.pdbx_seq_one_letter_code
_entity_poly.pdbx_strand_id
1 'polypeptide(L)' 'AEGEATAHVIAQALKSRGVQVTRLARGVPVGSELEYVDLGTIAHALVDRR' A
#
# COMPACT_ATOMS: atom_id res chain seq x y z
N ALA A 1 -1.41 -2.48 9.45
CA ALA A 1 -0.95 -3.88 9.54
C ALA A 1 -2.07 -4.87 9.18
N GLU A 2 -3.18 -4.88 9.92
CA GLU A 2 -4.28 -5.84 9.70
C GLU A 2 -4.91 -5.74 8.31
N GLY A 3 -5.22 -4.53 7.84
CA GLY A 3 -5.80 -4.33 6.50
C GLY A 3 -4.91 -4.81 5.34
N GLU A 4 -3.58 -4.85 5.53
CA GLU A 4 -2.66 -5.44 4.54
C GLU A 4 -2.69 -6.95 4.58
N ALA A 5 -2.73 -7.55 5.77
CA ALA A 5 -2.88 -8.99 5.92
C ALA A 5 -4.21 -9.47 5.31
N THR A 6 -5.31 -8.79 5.60
CA THR A 6 -6.62 -9.09 5.01
C THR A 6 -6.61 -8.96 3.50
N ALA A 7 -6.05 -7.87 2.96
CA ALA A 7 -5.95 -7.67 1.51
C ALA A 7 -5.09 -8.76 0.84
N HIS A 8 -3.99 -9.15 1.47
CA HIS A 8 -3.13 -10.22 0.99
C HIS A 8 -3.86 -11.57 0.93
N VAL A 9 -4.59 -11.93 1.99
CA VAL A 9 -5.38 -13.17 2.04
C VAL A 9 -6.45 -13.19 0.95
N ILE A 10 -7.17 -12.08 0.76
CA ILE A 10 -8.20 -11.97 -0.29
C ILE A 10 -7.56 -12.10 -1.69
N ALA A 11 -6.43 -11.43 -1.93
CA ALA A 11 -5.73 -11.51 -3.21
C ALA A 11 -5.26 -12.94 -3.52
N GLN A 12 -4.74 -13.66 -2.52
CA GLN A 12 -4.35 -15.06 -2.67
C GLN A 12 -5.55 -15.96 -2.98
N ALA A 13 -6.68 -15.78 -2.29
CA ALA A 13 -7.89 -16.56 -2.50
C ALA A 13 -8.51 -16.37 -3.91
N LEU A 14 -8.35 -15.17 -4.49
CA LEU A 14 -8.88 -14.84 -5.82
C LEU A 14 -7.91 -15.21 -6.96
N LYS A 15 -6.63 -15.51 -6.66
CA LYS A 15 -5.62 -15.85 -7.67
C LYS A 15 -6.00 -17.05 -8.53
N SER A 16 -6.64 -18.07 -7.95
CA SER A 16 -7.10 -19.27 -8.66
C SER A 16 -8.31 -19.03 -9.57
N ARG A 17 -8.99 -17.88 -9.42
CA ARG A 17 -10.19 -17.52 -10.21
C ARG A 17 -9.88 -16.71 -11.46
N GLY A 18 -8.60 -16.45 -11.76
CA GLY A 18 -8.18 -15.67 -12.92
C GLY A 18 -8.60 -14.20 -12.88
N VAL A 19 -9.00 -13.69 -11.70
CA VAL A 19 -9.40 -12.29 -11.52
C VAL A 19 -8.17 -11.42 -11.29
N GLN A 20 -8.08 -10.30 -11.99
CA GLN A 20 -7.05 -9.30 -11.74
C GLN A 20 -7.33 -8.57 -10.43
N VAL A 21 -6.43 -8.72 -9.46
CA VAL A 21 -6.51 -8.02 -8.17
C VAL A 21 -5.44 -6.94 -8.13
N THR A 22 -5.83 -5.72 -7.77
CA THR A 22 -4.94 -4.57 -7.60
C THR A 22 -5.03 -4.02 -6.18
N ARG A 23 -4.00 -3.28 -5.77
CA ARG A 23 -3.97 -2.58 -4.48
C ARG A 23 -3.87 -1.08 -4.73
N LEU A 24 -4.59 -0.29 -3.94
CA LEU A 24 -4.45 1.16 -3.96
C LEU A 24 -3.01 1.53 -3.58
N ALA A 25 -2.47 2.54 -4.27
CA ALA A 25 -1.18 3.09 -3.92
C ALA A 25 -1.21 3.64 -2.49
N ARG A 26 -0.06 3.53 -1.81
CA ARG A 26 0.16 4.07 -0.47
C ARG A 26 1.47 4.83 -0.49
N GLY A 27 1.53 5.93 0.24
CA GLY A 27 2.70 6.79 0.26
C GLY A 27 2.36 8.15 0.85
N VAL A 28 3.19 9.15 0.51
CA VAL A 28 2.99 10.52 0.98
C VAL A 28 1.72 11.10 0.37
N PRO A 29 0.83 11.73 1.16
CA PRO A 29 -0.37 12.36 0.63
C PRO A 29 -0.05 13.53 -0.30
N VAL A 30 -0.90 13.75 -1.29
CA VAL A 30 -0.77 14.90 -2.19
C VAL A 30 -1.03 16.19 -1.40
N GLY A 31 -0.15 17.18 -1.58
CA GLY A 31 -0.24 18.48 -0.91
C GLY A 31 0.34 18.50 0.52
N SER A 32 0.91 17.39 0.99
CA SER A 32 1.69 17.38 2.24
C SER A 32 3.08 17.93 2.02
N GLU A 33 3.60 18.66 3.01
CA GLU A 33 5.01 19.01 3.08
C GLU A 33 5.75 17.94 3.88
N LEU A 34 6.91 17.49 3.39
CA LEU A 34 7.65 16.37 3.99
C LEU A 34 8.03 16.61 5.46
N GLU A 35 8.18 17.87 5.87
CA GLU A 35 8.49 18.25 7.26
C GLU A 35 7.37 17.91 8.25
N TYR A 36 6.13 17.73 7.78
CA TYR A 36 4.97 17.38 8.61
C TYR A 36 4.51 15.93 8.43
N VAL A 37 5.19 15.15 7.58
CA VAL A 37 4.86 13.73 7.35
C VAL A 37 5.68 12.87 8.30
N ASP A 38 5.05 11.86 8.90
CA ASP A 38 5.77 10.94 9.78
C ASP A 38 6.82 10.13 9.00
N LEU A 39 7.93 9.83 9.68
CA LEU A 39 9.04 9.09 9.08
C LEU A 39 8.63 7.69 8.57
N GLY A 40 7.63 7.06 9.18
CA GLY A 40 7.12 5.76 8.76
C GLY A 40 6.47 5.83 7.38
N THR A 41 5.60 6.82 7.16
CA THR A 41 4.98 7.09 5.86
C THR A 41 6.02 7.42 4.79
N ILE A 42 7.02 8.25 5.11
CA ILE A 42 8.11 8.56 4.17
C ILE A 42 8.91 7.30 3.83
N ALA A 43 9.31 6.52 4.83
CA ALA A 43 10.05 5.28 4.61
C ALA A 43 9.26 4.28 3.76
N HIS A 44 7.96 4.11 4.03
CA HIS A 44 7.08 3.26 3.23
C HIS A 44 6.96 3.76 1.79
N ALA A 45 6.76 5.06 1.58
CA ALA A 45 6.68 5.65 0.26
C ALA A 45 7.98 5.45 -0.55
N LEU A 46 9.14 5.49 0.13
CA LEU A 46 10.44 5.29 -0.51
C LEU A 46 10.70 3.82 -0.86
N VAL A 47 10.31 2.88 0.00
CA VAL A 47 10.45 1.43 -0.25
C VAL A 47 9.62 0.99 -1.45
N ASP A 48 8.39 1.48 -1.54
CA ASP A 48 7.45 1.13 -2.61
C ASP A 48 7.54 2.07 -3.83
N ARG A 49 8.57 2.93 -3.89
CA ARG A 49 8.76 3.90 -4.98
C ARG A 49 9.02 3.16 -6.30
N ARG A 50 8.10 3.33 -7.25
CA ARG A 50 8.19 2.80 -8.62
C ARG A 50 8.21 3.92 -9.63
#